data_AF-A0A833HIK2-F1
#
_entry.id   AF-A0A833HIK2-F1
#
_cell.length_a   1.000
_cell.length_b   1.000
_cell.length_c   1.000
_cell.angle_alpha   90.00
_cell.angle_beta   90.00
_cell.angle_gamma   90.00
#
_symmetry.space_group_name_H-M   'P 1'
#
loop_
_entity.id
_entity.type
_entity.pdbx_description
1 polymer ?
#
loop_
_entity_poly.entity_id
_entity_poly.type
_entity_poly.pdbx_seq_one_letter_code
_entity_poly.pdbx_strand_id
1 'polypeptide(L)'
;MSDQARTSGVLLHVTSLPGRFGCGDLGPGAERFLDLLAAAGQGLWQVLPLGPTSLGDSPYGALSTFAGNPLLVSPERLAEDGLLDAADL
;
A
#
# COMPACT_ATOMS: atom_id res chain seq x y z
N MET A 1 29.45 -20.00 -8.76
CA MET A 1 29.26 -18.76 -7.98
C MET A 1 27.95 -18.17 -8.45
N SER A 2 26.96 -18.05 -7.57
CA SER A 2 25.62 -17.57 -7.92
C SER A 2 25.70 -16.14 -8.42
N ASP A 3 25.19 -15.90 -9.63
CA ASP A 3 25.03 -14.59 -10.22
C ASP A 3 23.91 -13.85 -9.46
N GLN A 4 24.26 -13.21 -8.35
CA GLN A 4 23.30 -12.47 -7.54
C GLN A 4 23.27 -11.02 -8.03
N ALA A 5 22.27 -10.70 -8.84
CA ALA A 5 22.04 -9.33 -9.32
C ALA A 5 21.92 -8.37 -8.13
N ARG A 6 22.70 -7.28 -8.16
CA ARG A 6 22.59 -6.21 -7.17
C ARG A 6 21.27 -5.48 -7.36
N THR A 7 20.55 -5.24 -6.26
CA THR A 7 19.30 -4.48 -6.25
C THR A 7 19.28 -3.49 -5.08
N SER A 8 18.48 -2.44 -5.20
CA SER A 8 18.16 -1.48 -4.14
C SER A 8 16.65 -1.29 -4.06
N GLY A 9 16.19 -0.67 -2.97
CA GLY A 9 14.78 -0.40 -2.80
C GLY A 9 14.48 0.61 -1.71
N VAL A 10 13.19 0.87 -1.54
CA VAL A 10 12.66 1.83 -0.57
C VAL A 10 11.77 1.10 0.44
N LEU A 11 11.95 1.42 1.72
CA LEU A 11 11.00 1.09 2.78
C LEU A 11 10.00 2.24 2.91
N LEU A 12 8.74 1.97 2.56
CA LEU A 12 7.64 2.91 2.74
C LEU A 12 6.36 2.11 2.96
N HIS A 13 5.65 2.30 4.08
CA HIS A 13 4.38 1.61 4.27
C HIS A 13 3.27 2.27 3.44
N VAL A 14 2.28 1.48 3.02
CA VAL A 14 1.16 1.95 2.17
C VAL A 14 0.43 3.12 2.82
N THR A 15 0.23 3.09 4.14
CA THR A 15 -0.43 4.17 4.88
C THR A 15 0.28 5.52 4.79
N SER A 16 1.57 5.54 4.48
CA SER A 16 2.38 6.76 4.34
C SER A 16 2.35 7.34 2.91
N LEU A 17 1.73 6.65 1.96
CA LEU A 17 1.50 7.21 0.64
C LEU A 17 0.55 8.41 0.73
N PRO A 18 0.71 9.43 -0.13
CA PRO A 18 -0.26 10.50 -0.24
C PRO A 18 -1.63 9.94 -0.66
N GLY A 19 -2.64 10.13 0.18
CA GLY A 19 -4.02 9.69 -0.06
C GLY A 19 -5.03 10.77 0.32
N ARG A 20 -6.15 10.83 -0.40
CA ARG A 20 -7.21 11.84 -0.21
C ARG A 20 -8.21 11.49 0.89
N PHE A 21 -8.19 10.24 1.38
CA PHE A 21 -9.16 9.69 2.33
C PHE A 21 -8.59 9.47 3.73
N GLY A 22 -7.59 10.28 4.12
CA GLY A 22 -7.00 10.29 5.46
C GLY A 22 -5.80 9.35 5.66
N CYS A 23 -5.62 8.34 4.82
CA CYS A 23 -4.41 7.52 4.75
C CYS A 23 -4.11 7.09 3.32
N GLY A 24 -2.89 6.60 3.06
CA GLY A 24 -2.54 5.98 1.79
C GLY A 24 -3.19 4.61 1.64
N ASP A 25 -3.55 4.26 0.40
CA ASP A 25 -4.28 3.04 0.04
C ASP A 25 -3.59 2.30 -1.13
N LEU A 26 -4.17 1.17 -1.54
CA LEU A 26 -3.77 0.38 -2.71
C LEU A 26 -4.49 0.86 -3.99
N GLY A 27 -4.52 2.17 -4.21
CA GLY A 27 -5.13 2.82 -5.36
C GLY A 27 -4.13 3.56 -6.25
N PRO A 28 -4.57 4.62 -6.94
CA PRO A 28 -3.72 5.41 -7.84
C PRO A 28 -2.45 5.97 -7.19
N GLY A 29 -2.47 6.22 -5.87
CA GLY A 29 -1.29 6.67 -5.13
C GLY A 29 -0.17 5.63 -5.09
N ALA A 30 -0.50 4.35 -4.90
CA ALA A 30 0.45 3.26 -4.90
C ALA A 30 1.05 3.03 -6.30
N GLU A 31 0.24 3.11 -7.35
CA GLU A 31 0.73 2.98 -8.73
C GLU A 31 1.71 4.07 -9.12
N ARG A 32 1.40 5.33 -8.80
CA ARG A 32 2.35 6.44 -8.99
C ARG A 32 3.67 6.23 -8.24
N PHE A 33 3.61 5.62 -7.05
CA PHE A 33 4.83 5.28 -6.31
C PHE A 33 5.62 4.15 -6.96
N LEU A 34 4.95 3.12 -7.50
CA LEU A 34 5.60 2.07 -8.28
C LEU A 34 6.27 2.63 -9.54
N ASP A 35 5.61 3.53 -10.26
CA ASP A 35 6.19 4.23 -11.41
C ASP A 35 7.44 5.03 -11.03
N LEU A 36 7.41 5.69 -9.87
CA LEU A 36 8.57 6.41 -9.33
C LEU A 36 9.71 5.46 -8.98
N LEU A 37 9.43 4.33 -8.34
CA LEU A 37 10.44 3.32 -8.03
C LEU A 37 11.08 2.76 -9.31
N ALA A 38 10.26 2.43 -10.31
CA ALA A 38 10.73 1.95 -11.59
C ALA A 38 11.61 2.99 -12.31
N ALA A 39 11.17 4.25 -12.37
CA ALA A 39 11.92 5.35 -12.95
C ALA A 39 13.25 5.62 -12.22
N ALA A 40 13.29 5.40 -10.91
CA ALA A 40 14.48 5.54 -10.07
C ALA A 40 15.38 4.28 -10.05
N GLY A 41 15.06 3.25 -10.84
CA GLY A 41 15.82 2.00 -10.90
C GLY A 41 15.78 1.17 -9.61
N GLN A 42 14.78 1.40 -8.75
CA GLN A 42 14.59 0.62 -7.53
C GLN A 42 13.94 -0.72 -7.89
N GLY A 43 14.52 -1.82 -7.43
CA GLY A 43 14.02 -3.17 -7.68
C GLY A 43 13.23 -3.78 -6.52
N LEU A 44 13.14 -3.08 -5.38
CA LEU A 44 12.43 -3.55 -4.20
C LEU A 44 11.56 -2.44 -3.60
N TRP A 45 10.37 -2.82 -3.15
CA TRP A 45 9.53 -2.04 -2.25
C TRP A 45 9.28 -2.87 -0.99
N GLN A 46 9.82 -2.41 0.14
CA GLN A 46 9.58 -3.03 1.43
C GLN A 46 8.43 -2.32 2.16
N VAL A 47 7.53 -3.10 2.75
CA VAL A 47 6.41 -2.61 3.57
C VAL A 47 6.44 -3.22 4.96
N LEU A 48 5.75 -2.57 5.90
CA LEU A 48 5.38 -3.15 7.20
C LEU A 48 4.24 -4.18 7.01
N PRO A 49 3.88 -4.99 8.03
CA PRO A 49 2.76 -5.92 7.91
C PRO A 49 1.46 -5.24 7.48
N LEU A 50 0.68 -5.91 6.63
CA LEU A 50 -0.55 -5.38 6.03
C LEU A 50 -1.81 -5.82 6.79
N GLY A 51 -1.66 -6.39 7.99
CA GLY A 51 -2.78 -6.91 8.77
C GLY A 51 -3.64 -5.81 9.40
N PRO A 52 -4.92 -6.09 9.70
CA PRO A 52 -5.79 -5.14 10.39
C PRO A 52 -5.21 -4.79 11.76
N THR A 53 -4.99 -3.51 12.02
CA THR A 53 -4.41 -3.05 13.29
C THR A 53 -5.41 -3.14 14.43
N SER A 54 -4.92 -3.43 15.64
CA SER A 54 -5.71 -3.35 16.87
C SER A 54 -5.60 -1.95 17.50
N LEU A 55 -5.93 -1.83 18.80
CA LEU A 55 -5.83 -0.57 19.52
C LEU A 55 -4.37 -0.05 19.49
N GLY A 56 -4.17 1.14 18.92
CA GLY A 56 -2.86 1.80 18.82
C GLY A 56 -2.20 1.74 17.44
N ASP A 57 -2.90 1.26 16.41
CA ASP A 57 -2.52 1.37 14.98
C ASP A 57 -1.15 0.79 14.62
N SER A 58 -0.63 -0.11 15.45
CA SER A 58 0.62 -0.81 15.18
C SER A 58 0.39 -1.94 14.16
N PRO A 59 1.10 -1.97 13.02
CA PRO A 59 1.02 -3.07 12.07
C PRO A 59 1.53 -4.39 12.64
N TYR A 60 2.25 -4.36 13.77
CA TYR A 60 2.71 -5.56 14.49
C TYR A 60 1.72 -6.04 15.55
N GLY A 61 0.70 -5.25 15.87
CA GLY A 61 -0.39 -5.61 16.79
C GLY A 61 -1.64 -6.03 16.02
N ALA A 62 -1.50 -6.84 14.98
CA ALA A 62 -2.61 -7.15 14.07
C ALA A 62 -3.67 -8.07 14.72
N LEU A 63 -4.94 -7.81 14.42
CA LEU A 63 -6.08 -8.64 14.84
C LEU A 63 -6.13 -10.01 14.13
N SER A 64 -5.40 -10.14 13.02
CA SER A 64 -5.25 -11.38 12.25
C SER A 64 -3.90 -11.39 11.56
N THR A 65 -3.24 -12.55 11.51
CA THR A 65 -2.00 -12.77 10.77
C THR A 65 -2.20 -13.03 9.28
N PHE A 66 -3.45 -13.22 8.84
CA PHE A 66 -3.81 -13.60 7.46
C PHE A 66 -4.63 -12.55 6.72
N ALA A 67 -5.47 -11.80 7.44
CA ALA A 67 -6.32 -10.79 6.81
C ALA A 67 -5.51 -9.56 6.38
N GLY A 68 -5.99 -8.85 5.35
CA GLY A 68 -5.52 -7.51 5.02
C GLY A 68 -6.26 -6.44 5.83
N ASN A 69 -5.61 -5.29 6.05
CA ASN A 69 -6.21 -4.13 6.68
C ASN A 69 -7.20 -3.46 5.71
N PRO A 70 -8.51 -3.41 6.03
CA PRO A 70 -9.51 -2.80 5.16
C PRO A 70 -9.27 -1.32 4.84
N LEU A 71 -8.55 -0.60 5.71
CA LEU A 71 -8.21 0.81 5.47
C LEU A 71 -7.25 1.01 4.29
N LEU A 72 -6.62 -0.07 3.79
CA LEU A 72 -5.76 -0.02 2.61
C LEU A 72 -6.53 -0.25 1.30
N VAL A 73 -7.83 -0.52 1.35
CA VAL A 73 -8.67 -0.63 0.15
C VAL A 73 -8.91 0.76 -0.41
N SER A 74 -8.70 0.93 -1.70
CA SER A 74 -8.89 2.23 -2.35
C SER A 74 -10.37 2.50 -2.66
N PRO A 75 -10.97 3.58 -2.14
CA PRO A 75 -12.33 3.97 -2.49
C PRO A 75 -12.47 4.31 -3.99
N GLU A 76 -11.43 4.90 -4.59
CA GLU A 76 -11.41 5.21 -6.03
C GLU A 76 -11.54 3.93 -6.88
N ARG A 77 -10.82 2.86 -6.51
CA ARG A 77 -10.94 1.55 -7.19
C ARG A 77 -12.31 0.92 -7.01
N LEU A 78 -12.91 1.04 -5.82
CA LEU A 78 -14.28 0.55 -5.59
C LEU A 78 -15.29 1.29 -6.48
N ALA A 79 -15.12 2.60 -6.69
CA ALA A 79 -15.99 3.36 -7.57
C ALA A 79 -15.79 3.00 -9.05
N GLU A 80 -14.54 2.80 -9.49
CA GLU A 80 -14.22 2.30 -10.84
C GLU A 80 -14.84 0.93 -11.12
N ASP A 81 -14.84 0.04 -10.11
CA ASP A 81 -15.45 -1.29 -10.18
C ASP A 81 -16.99 -1.26 -10.07
N GLY A 82 -17.61 -0.09 -9.84
CA GLY A 82 -19.06 0.07 -9.67
C GLY A 82 -19.60 -0.46 -8.34
N LEU A 83 -18.72 -0.61 -7.34
CA LEU A 83 -19.06 -1.05 -5.98
C LEU A 83 -19.30 0.11 -5.02
N LEU A 84 -18.96 1.33 -5.42
CA LEU A 84 -19.19 2.59 -4.70
C LEU A 84 -19.71 3.64 -5.69
N ASP A 85 -20.72 4.42 -5.29
CA ASP A 85 -21.20 5.51 -6.13
C ASP A 85 -20.19 6.66 -6.12
N ALA A 86 -19.97 7.30 -7.28
CA ALA A 86 -19.03 8.42 -7.39
C ALA A 86 -19.40 9.62 -6.49
N ALA A 87 -20.67 9.70 -6.04
CA ALA A 87 -21.13 10.72 -5.10
C ALA A 87 -20.67 10.48 -3.65
N ASP A 88 -20.21 9.27 -3.33
CA ASP A 88 -19.72 8.88 -2.00
C ASP A 88 -18.19 9.04 -1.86
N LEU A 89 -17.50 9.53 -2.90
CA LEU A 89 -16.05 9.83 -2.94
C LEU A 89 -15.68 11.25 -2.45
#